data_AF-A0A3P3W175-F1
#
_entry.id   AF-A0A3P3W175-F1
#
_cell.length_a   1.000
_cell.length_b   1.000
_cell.length_c   1.000
_cell.angle_alpha   90.00
_cell.angle_beta   90.00
_cell.angle_gamma   90.00
#
_symmetry.space_group_name_H-M   'P 1'
#
loop_
_entity.id
_entity.type
_entity.pdbx_description
1 polymer ?
#
loop_
_entity_poly.entity_id
_entity_poly.type
_entity_poly.pdbx_seq_one_letter_code
_entity_poly.pdbx_strand_id
1 'polypeptide(L)' 'MSDYNETPEEYWYNTRTGEVEQGKQSISSERLGPFPTFEQAERANEKLAENARAWAEEEAAEDDE' A
#
# COMPACT_ATOMS: atom_id res chain seq x y z
N MET A 1 27.47 18.94 8.82
CA MET A 1 26.04 18.88 9.18
C MET A 1 25.41 17.85 8.27
N SER A 2 24.83 16.79 8.84
CA SER A 2 24.18 15.71 8.10
C SER A 2 22.80 16.17 7.62
N ASP A 3 22.61 16.35 6.32
CA ASP A 3 21.30 16.37 5.65
C ASP A 3 20.67 14.97 5.73
N TYR A 4 20.27 14.55 6.92
CA TYR A 4 19.70 13.22 7.19
C TYR A 4 18.21 13.33 7.50
N ASN A 5 17.44 13.86 6.55
CA ASN A 5 16.00 13.59 6.52
C ASN A 5 15.43 13.63 5.10
N GLU A 6 16.11 12.99 4.15
CA GLU A 6 15.70 12.97 2.74
C GLU A 6 15.19 11.58 2.31
N THR A 7 14.57 10.82 3.21
CA THR A 7 13.65 9.79 2.73
C THR A 7 12.45 10.55 2.15
N PRO A 8 12.24 10.54 0.82
CA PRO A 8 11.07 11.19 0.23
C PRO A 8 9.83 10.61 0.90
N GLU A 9 8.81 11.44 1.12
CA GLU A 9 7.58 11.00 1.79
C GLU A 9 6.95 9.86 0.99
N GLU A 10 7.13 8.62 1.46
CA GLU A 10 6.58 7.43 0.83
C GLU A 10 5.14 7.24 1.30
N TYR A 11 4.17 7.38 0.40
CA TYR A 11 2.76 7.14 0.71
C TYR A 11 2.40 5.69 0.40
N TRP A 12 1.65 5.04 1.27
CA TRP A 12 1.25 3.65 1.13
C TRP A 12 -0.25 3.54 1.32
N TYR A 13 -0.93 2.78 0.46
CA TYR A 13 -2.34 2.52 0.63
C TYR A 13 -2.54 1.22 1.41
N ASN A 14 -3.23 1.29 2.54
CA ASN A 14 -3.59 0.13 3.35
C ASN A 14 -4.83 -0.53 2.74
N THR A 15 -4.66 -1.72 2.18
CA THR A 15 -5.75 -2.46 1.52
C THR A 15 -6.74 -3.05 2.53
N ARG A 16 -6.35 -3.21 3.79
CA ARG A 16 -7.19 -3.74 4.87
C ARG A 16 -8.11 -2.68 5.48
N THR A 17 -7.58 -1.51 5.83
CA THR A 17 -8.39 -0.41 6.41
C THR A 17 -8.96 0.51 5.34
N GLY A 18 -8.35 0.52 4.16
CA GLY A 18 -8.72 1.37 3.05
C GLY A 18 -8.16 2.79 3.13
N GLU A 19 -7.16 3.03 3.98
CA GLU A 19 -6.61 4.35 4.28
C GLU A 19 -5.20 4.54 3.70
N VAL A 20 -4.77 5.79 3.53
CA VAL A 20 -3.39 6.10 3.12
C VAL A 20 -2.51 6.35 4.34
N GLU A 21 -1.39 5.64 4.41
CA GLU A 21 -0.38 5.73 5.44
C GLU A 21 0.86 6.47 4.91
N GLN A 22 1.43 7.34 5.74
CA GLN A 22 2.75 7.91 5.48
C GLN A 22 3.82 6.97 6.05
N GLY A 23 4.60 6.36 5.16
CA GLY A 23 5.64 5.38 5.49
C GLY A 23 5.10 3.98 5.83
N LYS A 24 5.94 3.21 6.53
CA LYS A 24 5.71 1.79 6.82
C LYS A 24 4.99 1.56 8.15
N GLN A 25 3.73 1.99 8.24
CA GLN A 25 2.91 1.84 9.46
C GLN A 25 2.32 0.41 9.60
N SER A 26 1.67 -0.13 8.57
CA SER A 26 1.15 -1.51 8.50
C SER A 26 2.14 -2.56 7.94
N ILE A 27 1.77 -3.85 7.97
CA ILE A 27 2.61 -4.93 7.44
C ILE A 27 2.74 -4.87 5.91
N SER A 28 3.79 -5.49 5.36
CA SER A 28 4.10 -5.41 3.93
C SER A 28 3.03 -6.00 3.02
N SER A 29 2.30 -7.02 3.49
CA SER A 29 1.24 -7.68 2.71
C SER A 29 -0.02 -6.83 2.58
N GLU A 30 -0.25 -5.90 3.51
CA GLU A 30 -1.47 -5.07 3.55
C GLU A 30 -1.26 -3.68 2.92
N ARG A 31 -0.06 -3.40 2.38
CA ARG A 31 0.31 -2.10 1.82
C ARG A 31 0.52 -2.19 0.31
N LEU A 32 -0.09 -1.28 -0.42
CA LEU A 32 0.15 -1.07 -1.84
C LEU A 32 0.96 0.22 -2.01
N GLY A 33 2.08 0.16 -2.73
CA GLY A 33 3.00 1.30 -2.88
C GLY A 33 4.46 0.88 -3.05
N PRO A 34 5.43 1.82 -2.94
CA PRO A 34 5.26 3.21 -2.49
C PRO A 34 4.68 4.12 -3.57
N PHE A 35 3.85 5.06 -3.15
CA PHE A 35 3.28 6.12 -3.97
C PHE A 35 4.01 7.45 -3.75
N PRO A 36 4.19 8.23 -4.83
CA PRO A 36 4.86 9.53 -4.74
C PRO A 36 4.00 10.61 -4.09
N THR A 37 2.68 10.42 -4.03
CA THR A 37 1.74 11.38 -3.44
C THR A 37 0.59 10.69 -2.74
N PHE A 38 0.01 11.36 -1.75
CA PHE A 38 -1.20 10.92 -1.05
C PHE A 38 -2.36 10.67 -2.02
N GLU A 39 -2.58 11.55 -2.99
CA GLU A 39 -3.68 11.43 -3.97
C GLU A 39 -3.53 10.18 -4.85
N GLN A 40 -2.31 9.78 -5.20
CA GLN A 40 -2.06 8.53 -5.93
C GLN A 40 -2.33 7.30 -5.05
N ALA A 41 -1.98 7.36 -3.76
CA ALA A 41 -2.28 6.31 -2.81
C ALA A 41 -3.79 6.22 -2.52
N GLU A 42 -4.51 7.33 -2.42
CA GLU A 42 -5.97 7.33 -2.18
C GLU A 42 -6.71 6.69 -3.37
N ARG A 43 -6.32 7.05 -4.60
CA ARG A 43 -6.85 6.45 -5.83
C ARG A 43 -6.41 5.01 -6.06
N ALA A 44 -5.53 4.46 -5.21
CA ALA A 44 -5.16 3.06 -5.29
C ALA A 44 -6.36 2.16 -5.00
N ASN A 45 -7.31 2.58 -4.14
CA ASN A 45 -8.54 1.82 -3.88
C ASN A 45 -9.33 1.53 -5.16
N GLU A 46 -9.50 2.55 -6.01
CA GLU A 46 -10.30 2.46 -7.23
C GLU A 46 -9.70 1.41 -8.18
N LYS A 47 -8.38 1.42 -8.35
CA LYS A 47 -7.65 0.42 -9.14
C LYS A 47 -7.61 -0.95 -8.47
N LEU A 48 -7.55 -0.99 -7.14
CA LEU A 48 -7.53 -2.23 -6.38
C LEU A 48 -8.87 -2.93 -6.47
N ALA A 49 -10.02 -2.24 -6.40
CA ALA A 49 -11.32 -2.88 -6.56
C ALA A 49 -11.47 -3.57 -7.93
N GLU A 50 -10.87 -3.00 -8.97
CA GLU A 50 -10.85 -3.57 -10.31
C GLU A 50 -9.89 -4.76 -10.47
N ASN A 51 -8.80 -4.80 -9.69
CA ASN A 51 -7.79 -5.88 -9.75
C ASN A 51 -8.02 -6.96 -8.67
N ALA A 52 -8.52 -6.63 -7.48
CA ALA A 52 -8.79 -7.53 -6.37
C ALA A 52 -9.84 -8.58 -6.75
N ARG A 53 -10.84 -8.22 -7.56
CA ARG A 53 -11.76 -9.21 -8.17
C ARG A 53 -11.06 -10.27 -9.04
N ALA A 54 -9.85 -9.99 -9.52
CA ALA A 54 -9.05 -10.88 -10.36
C ALA A 54 -7.88 -11.55 -9.61
N TRP A 55 -7.48 -11.03 -8.43
CA TRP A 55 -6.29 -11.50 -7.69
C TRP A 55 -6.62 -12.07 -6.30
N ALA A 56 -7.80 -11.78 -5.74
CA ALA A 56 -8.29 -12.43 -4.50
C ALA A 56 -8.53 -13.94 -4.67
N GLU A 57 -8.45 -14.45 -5.90
CA GLU A 57 -8.48 -15.88 -6.21
C GLU A 57 -7.08 -16.53 -6.10
N GLU A 58 -5.98 -15.76 -6.00
CA GLU A 58 -4.60 -16.28 -5.89
C GLU A 58 -3.93 -16.03 -4.51
N GLU A 59 -4.31 -15.00 -3.75
CA GLU A 59 -3.61 -14.64 -2.49
C GLU A 59 -4.13 -15.38 -1.23
N ALA A 60 -5.24 -16.11 -1.32
CA ALA A 60 -5.77 -16.91 -0.20
C ALA A 60 -5.08 -18.29 -0.04
N ALA A 61 -4.02 -18.56 -0.80
CA ALA A 61 -3.35 -19.86 -0.85
C ALA A 61 -2.01 -19.94 -0.08
N GLU A 62 -1.53 -18.86 0.53
CA GLU A 62 -0.18 -18.83 1.14
C GLU A 62 -0.14 -18.51 2.66
N ASP A 63 -1.22 -18.75 3.41
CA ASP A 63 -1.22 -18.71 4.89
C ASP A 63 -1.82 -20.01 5.49
N ASP A 64 -1.50 -21.17 4.92
CA ASP A 64 -1.72 -22.48 5.55
C ASP A 64 -0.54 -23.41 5.21
N GLU A 65 0.61 -23.20 5.88
CA GLU A 65 1.59 -24.27 6.16
C GLU A 65 2.28 -24.05 7.52
#